data_AF-A0A1I5BC73-F1
#
_entry.id   AF-A0A1I5BC73-F1
#
_cell.length_a   1.000
_cell.length_b   1.000
_cell.length_c   1.000
_cell.angle_alpha   90.00
_cell.angle_beta   90.00
_cell.angle_gamma   90.00
#
_symmetry.space_group_name_H-M   'P 1'
#
loop_
_entity.id
_entity.type
_entity.pdbx_description
1 polymer ?
#
loop_
_entity_poly.entity_id
_entity_poly.type
_entity_poly.pdbx_seq_one_letter_code
_entity_poly.pdbx_strand_id
1 'polypeptide(L)'
;MKNKKRGFSLVELLIVLGISSILMAMSAPKYQGIVGKANELEQRAYVREALNYVDVYNLEASNKIAETIALSAVPLTSTDYLAARKKVSAEYQEKTLKYLREFTEGIESPSS
;
A
#
# COMPACT_ATOMS: atom_id res chain seq x y z
N MET A 1 -26.03 -2.52 -55.04
CA MET A 1 -24.87 -2.81 -54.15
C MET A 1 -25.24 -3.96 -53.23
N LYS A 2 -24.57 -5.13 -53.33
CA LYS A 2 -24.85 -6.29 -52.47
C LYS A 2 -24.03 -6.18 -51.17
N ASN A 3 -24.71 -5.85 -50.07
CA ASN A 3 -24.11 -5.83 -48.73
C ASN A 3 -23.79 -7.25 -48.29
N LYS A 4 -22.52 -7.66 -48.37
CA LYS A 4 -22.03 -8.92 -47.78
C LYS A 4 -22.00 -8.75 -46.25
N LYS A 5 -23.09 -9.12 -45.56
CA LYS A 5 -23.06 -9.31 -44.11
C LYS A 5 -22.27 -10.59 -43.83
N ARG A 6 -20.98 -10.46 -43.48
CA ARG A 6 -20.16 -11.54 -42.95
C ARG A 6 -20.61 -11.80 -41.50
N GLY A 7 -21.38 -12.87 -41.28
CA GLY A 7 -21.76 -13.32 -39.95
C GLY A 7 -20.62 -14.09 -39.29
N PHE A 8 -20.56 -14.02 -37.97
CA PHE A 8 -19.61 -14.75 -37.13
C PHE A 8 -19.98 -16.24 -37.10
N SER A 9 -19.01 -17.14 -37.27
CA SER A 9 -19.24 -18.58 -37.21
C SER A 9 -19.38 -19.06 -35.76
N LEU A 10 -20.24 -20.06 -35.51
CA LEU A 10 -20.32 -20.74 -34.21
C LEU A 10 -18.97 -21.37 -33.82
N VAL A 11 -18.23 -21.86 -34.81
CA VAL A 11 -16.90 -22.44 -34.59
C VAL A 11 -15.90 -21.37 -34.17
N GLU A 12 -15.95 -20.17 -34.77
CA GLU A 12 -15.12 -19.05 -34.35
C GLU A 12 -15.40 -18.66 -32.90
N LEU A 13 -16.67 -18.66 -32.48
CA LEU A 13 -17.04 -18.36 -31.10
C LEU A 13 -16.50 -19.40 -30.11
N LEU A 14 -16.62 -20.69 -30.45
CA LEU A 14 -16.14 -21.77 -29.61
C LEU A 14 -14.62 -21.73 -29.41
N ILE A 15 -13.86 -21.46 -30.48
CA ILE A 15 -12.40 -21.35 -30.39
C ILE A 15 -12.01 -20.14 -29.52
N VAL A 16 -12.66 -18.98 -29.73
CA VAL A 16 -12.38 -17.77 -28.94
C VAL A 16 -12.68 -17.98 -27.45
N LEU A 17 -13.81 -18.60 -27.10
CA LEU A 17 -14.14 -18.93 -25.72
C LEU A 17 -13.16 -19.94 -25.12
N GLY A 18 -12.76 -20.96 -25.89
CA GLY A 18 -11.75 -21.94 -25.49
C GLY A 18 -10.43 -21.28 -25.12
N ILE A 19 -9.86 -20.47 -26.02
CA ILE A 19 -8.59 -19.75 -25.77
C ILE A 19 -8.74 -18.75 -24.61
N SER A 20 -9.84 -18.01 -24.56
CA SER A 20 -10.07 -17.00 -23.52
C SER A 20 -10.17 -17.62 -22.12
N SER A 21 -10.80 -18.79 -22.00
CA SER A 21 -10.93 -19.50 -20.71
C SER A 21 -9.57 -19.95 -20.16
N ILE A 22 -8.67 -20.44 -21.03
CA ILE A 22 -7.31 -20.85 -20.66
C ILE A 22 -6.51 -19.63 -20.20
N LEU A 23 -6.57 -18.53 -20.96
CA LEU A 23 -5.87 -17.29 -20.62
C LEU A 23 -6.35 -16.69 -19.28
N MET A 24 -7.66 -16.69 -19.03
CA MET A 24 -8.23 -16.21 -17.77
C MET A 24 -7.77 -17.07 -16.58
N ALA A 25 -7.78 -18.40 -16.72
CA ALA A 25 -7.35 -19.31 -15.66
C ALA A 25 -5.88 -19.10 -15.28
N MET A 26 -5.00 -18.85 -16.26
CA MET A 26 -3.57 -18.59 -16.01
C MET A 26 -3.28 -17.20 -15.44
N SER A 27 -4.16 -16.22 -15.69
CA SER A 27 -3.90 -14.82 -15.32
C SER A 27 -4.28 -14.48 -13.88
N ALA A 28 -5.25 -15.19 -13.29
CA ALA A 28 -5.76 -14.91 -11.94
C ALA A 28 -4.70 -14.88 -10.81
N PRO A 29 -3.76 -15.84 -10.66
CA PRO A 29 -2.87 -15.89 -9.51
C PRO A 29 -1.84 -14.74 -9.48
N LYS A 30 -1.52 -14.14 -10.64
CA LYS A 30 -0.51 -13.06 -10.72
C LYS A 30 -0.99 -11.74 -10.11
N TYR A 31 -2.30 -11.46 -10.13
CA TYR A 31 -2.83 -10.20 -9.65
C TYR A 31 -2.84 -10.09 -8.12
N GLN A 32 -3.08 -11.20 -7.41
CA GLN A 32 -3.22 -11.19 -5.96
C GLN A 32 -1.91 -10.81 -5.24
N GLY A 33 -0.77 -11.32 -5.70
CA GLY A 33 0.54 -11.00 -5.10
C GLY A 33 1.01 -9.56 -5.35
N ILE A 34 0.67 -8.99 -6.50
CA ILE A 34 1.04 -7.61 -6.86
C ILE A 34 0.26 -6.61 -5.99
N VAL A 35 -1.03 -6.86 -5.76
CA VAL A 35 -1.87 -5.99 -4.92
C VAL A 35 -1.38 -5.99 -3.47
N GLY A 36 -1.04 -7.16 -2.91
CA GLY A 36 -0.49 -7.24 -1.55
C GLY A 36 0.80 -6.43 -1.38
N LYS A 37 1.74 -6.56 -2.32
CA LYS A 37 3.00 -5.81 -2.29
C LYS A 37 2.79 -4.31 -2.50
N ALA A 38 1.87 -3.91 -3.37
CA ALA A 38 1.53 -2.50 -3.57
C ALA A 38 0.95 -1.88 -2.29
N ASN A 39 0.05 -2.58 -1.61
CA ASN A 39 -0.52 -2.13 -0.34
C ASN A 39 0.57 -1.98 0.74
N GLU A 40 1.51 -2.93 0.83
CA GLU A 40 2.62 -2.83 1.79
C GLU A 40 3.54 -1.62 1.49
N LEU A 41 3.87 -1.40 0.21
CA LEU A 41 4.65 -0.25 -0.22
C LEU A 41 3.94 1.07 0.07
N GLU A 42 2.62 1.11 -0.13
CA GLU A 42 1.78 2.27 0.20
C GLU A 42 1.80 2.56 1.70
N GLN A 43 1.64 1.54 2.55
CA GLN A 43 1.71 1.71 4.00
C GLN A 43 3.10 2.19 4.45
N ARG A 44 4.19 1.66 3.87
CA ARG A 44 5.56 2.14 4.13
C ARG A 44 5.71 3.62 3.78
N ALA A 45 5.12 4.06 2.67
CA ALA A 45 5.15 5.46 2.27
C ALA A 45 4.40 6.37 3.25
N TYR A 46 3.20 5.97 3.69
CA TYR A 46 2.42 6.74 4.67
C TYR A 46 3.09 6.81 6.04
N VAL A 47 3.67 5.71 6.50
CA VAL A 47 4.45 5.69 7.75
C VAL A 47 5.63 6.65 7.64
N ARG A 48 6.37 6.62 6.53
CA ARG A 48 7.50 7.53 6.31
C ARG A 48 7.07 9.00 6.27
N GLU A 49 5.93 9.30 5.65
CA GLU A 49 5.33 10.65 5.65
C GLU A 49 5.06 11.12 7.08
N ALA A 50 4.43 10.27 7.92
CA ALA A 50 4.13 10.59 9.31
C ALA A 50 5.41 10.76 10.16
N LEU A 51 6.41 9.89 9.98
CA LEU A 51 7.70 9.99 10.67
C LEU A 51 8.46 11.28 10.31
N ASN A 52 8.37 11.75 9.06
CA ASN A 52 9.02 12.99 8.66
C ASN A 52 8.52 14.21 9.47
N TYR A 53 7.23 14.27 9.80
CA TYR A 53 6.73 15.33 10.68
C TYR A 53 7.28 15.24 12.11
N VAL A 54 7.44 14.02 12.62
CA VAL A 54 8.08 13.78 13.93
C VAL A 54 9.54 14.20 13.90
N ASP A 55 10.25 13.90 12.80
CA ASP A 55 11.65 14.28 12.62
C ASP A 55 11.82 15.79 12.54
N VAL A 56 10.99 16.48 11.74
CA VAL A 56 11.00 17.95 11.66
C VAL A 56 10.74 18.57 13.04
N TYR A 57 9.77 18.07 13.80
CA TYR A 57 9.54 18.53 15.16
C TYR A 57 10.76 18.30 16.07
N ASN A 58 11.36 17.12 16.02
CA ASN A 58 12.52 16.75 16.83
C ASN A 58 13.80 17.53 16.49
N LEU A 59 13.88 18.16 15.31
CA LEU A 59 14.97 19.06 14.95
C LEU A 59 14.88 20.40 15.67
N GLU A 60 13.66 20.89 15.94
CA GLU A 60 13.42 22.20 16.55
C GLU A 60 13.13 22.13 18.06
N ALA A 61 12.61 21.00 18.54
CA ALA A 61 12.19 20.83 19.92
C ALA A 61 13.36 20.55 20.88
N SER A 62 13.38 21.25 22.01
CA SER A 62 14.31 20.95 23.12
C SER A 62 14.04 19.58 23.76
N ASN A 63 12.77 19.15 23.79
CA ASN A 63 12.34 17.83 24.26
C ASN A 63 11.90 16.99 23.07
N LYS A 64 12.74 16.04 22.67
CA LYS A 64 12.46 15.14 21.55
C LYS A 64 11.40 14.11 21.92
N ILE A 65 10.58 13.75 20.95
CA ILE A 65 9.64 12.64 21.04
C ILE A 65 10.48 11.35 21.08
N ALA A 66 10.31 10.57 22.15
CA ALA A 66 11.04 9.33 22.34
C ALA A 66 10.59 8.26 21.33
N GLU A 67 11.53 7.46 20.83
CA GLU A 67 11.24 6.42 19.84
C GLU A 67 10.37 5.27 20.37
N THR A 68 10.23 5.18 21.70
CA THR A 68 9.41 4.19 22.42
C THR A 68 7.92 4.54 22.44
N ILE A 69 7.55 5.75 22.01
CA ILE A 69 6.15 6.20 21.97
C ILE A 69 5.48 5.59 20.73
N ALA A 70 4.22 5.18 20.86
CA ALA A 70 3.41 4.75 19.71
C ALA A 70 3.05 5.93 18.81
N LEU A 71 2.94 5.71 17.50
CA LEU A 71 2.53 6.77 16.55
C LEU A 71 1.18 7.41 16.96
N SER A 72 0.29 6.62 17.58
CA SER A 72 -1.00 7.10 18.06
C SER A 72 -0.91 8.12 19.21
N ALA A 73 0.17 8.05 20.01
CA ALA A 73 0.40 8.84 21.21
C ALA A 73 1.35 10.04 20.98
N VAL A 74 1.83 10.23 19.75
CA VAL A 74 2.65 11.38 19.38
C VAL A 74 1.88 12.69 19.60
N PRO A 75 2.43 13.64 20.39
CA PRO A 75 1.73 14.87 20.81
C PRO A 75 1.77 15.97 19.74
N LEU A 76 1.67 15.62 18.47
CA LEU A 76 1.62 16.57 17.35
C LEU A 76 0.16 16.84 16.97
N THR A 77 -0.19 18.11 16.84
CA THR A 77 -1.56 18.57 16.56
C THR A 77 -1.69 19.29 15.22
N SER A 78 -0.62 19.37 14.42
CA SER A 78 -0.68 20.01 13.10
C SER A 78 -1.65 19.24 12.19
N THR A 79 -2.42 19.99 11.39
CA THR A 79 -3.42 19.40 10.48
C THR A 79 -2.80 18.42 9.51
N ASP A 80 -1.60 18.72 9.02
CA ASP A 80 -0.88 17.92 8.04
C ASP A 80 -0.38 16.61 8.65
N TYR A 81 0.10 16.64 9.90
CA TYR A 81 0.46 15.44 10.64
C TYR A 81 -0.76 14.55 10.87
N LEU A 82 -1.88 15.10 11.33
CA LEU A 82 -3.10 14.33 11.57
C LEU A 82 -3.64 13.69 10.28
N ALA A 83 -3.55 14.40 9.16
CA ALA A 83 -3.91 13.87 7.84
C ALA A 83 -2.98 12.72 7.42
N ALA A 84 -1.66 12.88 7.58
CA ALA A 84 -0.68 11.82 7.27
C ALA A 84 -0.87 10.59 8.16
N ARG A 85 -1.01 10.78 9.48
CA ARG A 85 -1.29 9.70 10.44
C ARG A 85 -2.57 8.95 10.10
N LYS A 86 -3.63 9.63 9.67
CA LYS A 86 -4.91 8.98 9.32
C LYS A 86 -4.80 8.03 8.12
N LYS A 87 -3.85 8.24 7.21
CA LYS A 87 -3.58 7.33 6.08
C LYS A 87 -2.88 6.04 6.51
N VAL A 88 -2.15 6.09 7.63
CA VAL A 88 -1.47 4.93 8.22
C VAL A 88 -2.52 3.98 8.81
N SER A 89 -2.39 2.69 8.50
CA SER A 89 -3.31 1.67 9.04
C SER A 89 -3.33 1.66 10.58
N ALA A 90 -4.47 1.27 11.16
CA ALA A 90 -4.62 1.20 12.61
C ALA A 90 -3.58 0.29 13.29
N GLU A 91 -3.14 -0.77 12.61
CA GLU A 91 -2.10 -1.67 13.10
C GLU A 91 -0.77 -0.94 13.33
N TYR A 92 -0.34 -0.12 12.37
CA TYR A 92 0.91 0.63 12.46
C TYR A 92 0.82 1.83 13.40
N GLN A 93 -0.38 2.36 13.67
CA GLN A 93 -0.55 3.46 14.62
C GLN A 93 -0.23 3.07 16.06
N GLU A 94 -0.46 1.81 16.43
CA GLU A 94 -0.14 1.29 17.77
C GLU A 94 1.32 0.83 17.92
N LYS A 95 2.11 0.92 16.85
CA LYS A 95 3.54 0.57 16.87
C LYS A 95 4.40 1.75 17.30
N THR A 96 5.54 1.43 17.92
CA THR A 96 6.54 2.40 18.35
C THR A 96 7.16 3.11 17.15
N LEU A 97 7.62 4.34 17.33
CA LEU A 97 8.33 5.07 16.28
C LEU A 97 9.60 4.33 15.83
N LYS A 98 10.27 3.63 16.75
CA LYS A 98 11.39 2.74 16.45
C LYS A 98 11.00 1.63 15.47
N TYR A 99 9.95 0.87 15.81
CA TYR A 99 9.40 -0.17 14.94
C TYR A 99 9.10 0.37 13.55
N LEU A 100 8.46 1.55 13.48
CA LEU A 100 8.03 2.15 12.23
C LEU A 100 9.21 2.62 11.38
N ARG A 101 10.28 3.13 11.99
CA ARG A 101 11.50 3.52 11.28
C ARG A 101 12.15 2.30 10.64
N GLU A 102 12.37 1.25 11.44
CA GLU A 102 12.91 -0.04 11.00
C GLU A 102 12.03 -0.70 9.91
N PHE A 103 10.71 -0.60 10.05
CA PHE A 103 9.76 -1.02 9.02
C PHE A 103 9.98 -0.24 7.72
N THR A 104 10.08 1.09 7.75
CA THR A 104 10.31 1.89 6.54
C THR A 104 11.69 1.68 5.91
N GLU A 105 12.66 1.16 6.64
CA GLU A 105 14.00 0.83 6.17
C GLU A 105 14.09 -0.55 5.50
N GLY A 106 13.03 -1.36 5.58
CA GLY A 106 13.00 -2.68 4.95
C GLY A 106 13.49 -3.81 5.84
N ILE A 107 13.57 -3.59 7.16
CA ILE A 107 13.97 -4.64 8.10
C ILE A 107 12.83 -5.66 8.21
N GLU A 108 13.14 -6.94 7.94
CA GLU A 108 12.14 -8.03 7.90
C GLU A 108 11.54 -8.37 9.27
N SER A 109 12.19 -7.95 10.36
CA SER A 109 11.72 -8.13 11.73
C SER A 109 12.02 -6.89 12.56
N PRO A 110 11.19 -5.84 12.44
CA PRO A 110 11.36 -4.63 13.23
C PRO A 110 11.15 -4.95 14.72
N SER A 111 11.96 -4.34 15.56
CA SER A 111 11.88 -4.44 17.01
C SER A 111 10.60 -3.80 17.53
N SER A 112 9.91 -4.51 18.42
CA SER A 112 8.66 -4.08 19.06
C SER A 112 8.84 -2.84 19.92
#